data_AF-A0A821N894-F1
#
_entry.id   AF-A0A821N894-F1
#
_cell.length_a   1.000
_cell.length_b   1.000
_cell.length_c   1.000
_cell.angle_alpha   90.00
_cell.angle_beta   90.00
_cell.angle_gamma   90.00
#
_symmetry.space_group_name_H-M   'P 1'
#
loop_
_entity.id
_entity.type
_entity.pdbx_description
1 polymer ?
#
loop_
_entity_poly.entity_id
_entity_poly.type
_entity_poly.pdbx_seq_one_letter_code
_entity_poly.pdbx_strand_id
1 'polypeptide(L)'
;MDDRINLHGFICVCKEGYQGERCQYKSNQIDIRIDETILTISSSFILHYIIAFDRYTQHKRMTTLKKIAFGCNTMSIYVRQPYNILFIQIPDGNYYLTVLRERYIPSEYIHTQVLPKNRCYSVLDLFNDTFRRYEYLRRVKYYPLLCRQDSQLMCFYDEYYMCICDSDRFSNCFQFNHTMKYDCSGKNLCYNDGRCFLNNEICSTISICVCHDCYYGTQCQFSTKGFIFSLDPILGYHIKPSISFRRQPFIVKFSIIITTIMLISELIMGSISIATFQVKRLREVGCGYYLFVSSISSMCMIIILTIKFWQLVLSQMSIITNRSILSINCILIEMILKSCLASSEWFNACVAIERTFSAIKGVTFNKNKSKIMAKRVILIVIILTTITHIHDPLYRQLITDLDGDQQRIWCISQYSSTVTKYNTFITLFHFLVPFSINLIAAIVLIRVAARSRFQ
;
A
#
# COMPACT_ATOMS: atom_id res chain seq x y z
N MET A 1 -7.79 26.36 31.76
CA MET A 1 -8.57 26.97 30.66
C MET A 1 -7.82 26.69 29.38
N ASP A 2 -8.51 26.37 28.29
CA ASP A 2 -7.88 26.14 27.00
C ASP A 2 -7.48 27.50 26.40
N ASP A 3 -6.18 27.77 26.27
CA ASP A 3 -5.61 29.03 25.76
C ASP A 3 -6.00 29.32 24.30
N ARG A 4 -6.81 28.47 23.67
CA ARG A 4 -7.36 28.63 22.32
C ARG A 4 -8.75 29.28 22.28
N ILE A 5 -9.39 29.48 23.43
CA ILE A 5 -10.71 30.12 23.50
C ILE A 5 -10.50 31.63 23.48
N ASN A 6 -10.80 32.25 22.33
CA ASN A 6 -10.78 33.70 22.20
C ASN A 6 -11.83 34.33 23.14
N LEU A 7 -11.64 35.58 23.56
CA LEU A 7 -12.59 36.35 24.40
C LEU A 7 -14.03 36.37 23.83
N HIS A 8 -14.19 36.06 22.54
CA HIS A 8 -15.46 36.04 21.81
C HIS A 8 -16.05 34.63 21.54
N GLY A 9 -15.52 33.57 22.14
CA GLY A 9 -16.18 32.26 22.16
C GLY A 9 -16.14 31.45 20.85
N PHE A 10 -15.25 31.78 19.91
CA PHE A 10 -15.04 30.99 18.68
C PHE A 10 -13.58 30.50 18.55
N ILE A 11 -13.39 29.36 17.89
CA ILE A 11 -12.09 28.72 17.63
C ILE A 11 -11.86 28.69 16.11
N CYS A 12 -10.76 29.29 15.65
CA CYS A 12 -10.36 29.21 14.24
C CYS A 12 -9.55 27.94 13.94
N VAL A 13 -9.92 27.24 12.85
CA VAL A 13 -9.16 26.11 12.33
C VAL A 13 -8.18 26.60 11.26
N CYS A 14 -6.89 26.60 11.58
CA CYS A 14 -5.86 27.13 10.68
C CYS A 14 -5.41 26.14 9.62
N LYS A 15 -5.18 26.68 8.41
CA LYS A 15 -4.49 25.96 7.33
C LYS A 15 -3.09 25.54 7.79
N GLU A 16 -2.61 24.42 7.27
CA GLU A 16 -1.27 23.94 7.54
C GLU A 16 -0.21 25.00 7.23
N GLY A 17 0.79 25.13 8.12
CA GLY A 17 1.77 26.21 8.08
C GLY A 17 1.37 27.50 8.80
N TYR A 18 0.14 27.61 9.34
CA TYR A 18 -0.34 28.78 10.09
C TYR A 18 -0.91 28.43 11.47
N GLN A 19 -0.79 29.35 12.42
CA GLN A 19 -1.21 29.20 13.82
C GLN A 19 -1.64 30.54 14.45
N GLY A 20 -2.21 30.48 15.66
CA GLY A 20 -2.75 31.63 16.39
C GLY A 20 -4.29 31.66 16.36
N GLU A 21 -4.89 32.48 17.22
CA GLU A 21 -6.35 32.57 17.38
C GLU A 21 -7.12 32.93 16.09
N ARG A 22 -6.45 33.63 15.17
CA ARG A 22 -6.96 34.03 13.84
C ARG A 22 -6.03 33.55 12.73
N CYS A 23 -5.20 32.53 12.99
CA CYS A 23 -4.22 32.00 12.03
C CYS A 23 -3.19 33.02 11.54
N GLN A 24 -2.89 34.02 12.36
CA GLN A 24 -2.07 35.18 12.00
C GLN A 24 -0.56 34.89 11.97
N TYR A 25 -0.10 33.81 12.59
CA TYR A 25 1.33 33.49 12.69
C TYR A 25 1.70 32.32 11.78
N LYS A 26 2.87 32.40 11.15
CA LYS A 26 3.44 31.26 10.45
C LYS A 26 3.89 30.22 11.49
N SER A 27 3.58 28.95 11.23
CA SER A 27 4.07 27.83 12.05
C SER A 27 5.55 27.60 11.77
N ASN A 28 6.27 27.08 12.77
CA ASN A 28 7.66 26.67 12.56
C ASN A 28 7.70 25.52 11.55
N GLN A 29 8.66 25.54 10.64
CA GLN A 29 8.85 24.49 9.66
C GLN A 29 10.17 23.77 9.94
N ILE A 30 10.15 22.45 9.92
CA ILE A 30 11.33 21.61 10.09
C ILE A 30 11.42 20.69 8.87
N ASP A 31 12.50 20.81 8.13
CA ASP A 31 12.84 19.91 7.03
C ASP A 31 13.95 18.97 7.52
N ILE A 32 13.63 17.68 7.60
CA ILE A 32 14.51 16.64 8.12
C ILE A 32 14.90 15.72 6.96
N ARG A 33 16.19 15.67 6.64
CA ARG A 33 16.74 14.71 5.67
C ARG A 33 17.14 13.42 6.39
N ILE A 34 16.62 12.29 5.97
CA ILE A 34 16.96 10.97 6.54
C ILE A 34 17.97 10.27 5.65
N ASP A 35 18.97 9.68 6.27
CA ASP A 35 19.98 8.86 5.59
C ASP A 35 19.37 7.62 4.92
N GLU A 36 19.92 7.23 3.76
CA GLU A 36 19.40 6.11 2.97
C GLU A 36 19.46 4.79 3.73
N THR A 37 20.49 4.58 4.57
CA THR A 37 20.61 3.36 5.38
C THR A 37 19.44 3.21 6.35
N ILE A 38 18.94 4.32 6.89
CA ILE A 38 17.80 4.32 7.81
C ILE A 38 16.48 4.13 7.04
N LEU A 39 16.38 4.70 5.83
CA LEU A 39 15.21 4.54 4.96
C LEU A 39 15.02 3.11 4.44
N THR A 40 16.10 2.32 4.34
CA THR A 40 15.98 0.88 4.03
C THR A 40 15.30 0.09 5.13
N ILE A 41 15.38 0.56 6.39
CA ILE A 41 14.83 -0.11 7.56
C ILE A 41 13.36 0.25 7.75
N SER A 42 13.00 1.53 7.61
CA SER A 42 11.60 1.98 7.73
C SER A 42 11.31 3.23 6.92
N SER A 43 10.09 3.31 6.40
CA SER A 43 9.51 4.51 5.76
C SER A 43 8.58 5.30 6.70
N SER A 44 8.40 4.82 7.95
CA SER A 44 7.56 5.44 8.97
C SER A 44 8.36 5.76 10.22
N PHE A 45 8.12 6.93 10.79
CA PHE A 45 8.90 7.52 11.88
C PHE A 45 7.96 8.13 12.91
N ILE A 46 8.22 7.86 14.19
CA ILE A 46 7.51 8.47 15.33
C ILE A 46 8.36 9.61 15.85
N LEU A 47 7.82 10.82 15.86
CA LEU A 47 8.47 12.03 16.30
C LEU A 47 8.02 12.39 17.70
N HIS A 48 8.96 12.46 18.63
CA HIS A 48 8.72 12.84 20.02
C HIS A 48 9.22 14.27 20.25
N TYR A 49 8.28 15.19 20.43
CA TYR A 49 8.54 16.57 20.83
C TYR A 49 8.49 16.65 22.34
N ILE A 50 9.57 17.12 22.95
CA ILE A 50 9.64 17.28 24.41
C ILE A 50 9.75 18.76 24.74
N ILE A 51 8.87 19.20 25.62
CA ILE A 51 8.88 20.52 26.23
C ILE A 51 9.63 20.39 27.55
N ALA A 52 10.81 21.01 27.60
CA ALA A 52 11.62 21.04 28.80
C ALA A 52 11.04 22.13 29.73
N PHE A 53 10.71 21.75 30.96
CA PHE A 53 10.32 22.69 32.01
C PHE A 53 11.34 22.61 33.15
N ASP A 54 11.28 23.55 34.10
CA ASP A 54 12.12 23.58 35.30
C ASP A 54 11.86 22.37 36.22
N ARG A 55 12.77 22.10 37.17
CA ARG A 55 12.85 20.95 38.09
C ARG A 55 11.54 20.56 38.78
N TYR A 56 10.61 21.49 38.96
CA TYR A 56 9.35 21.25 39.68
C TYR A 56 8.19 20.78 38.78
N THR A 57 8.36 20.86 37.47
CA THR A 57 7.32 20.56 36.48
C THR A 57 7.77 19.45 35.56
N GLN A 58 6.97 18.39 35.46
CA GLN A 58 7.26 17.28 34.56
C GLN A 58 7.29 17.74 33.11
N HIS A 59 8.27 17.24 32.37
CA HIS A 59 8.39 17.44 30.93
C HIS A 59 7.14 16.95 30.22
N LYS A 60 6.60 17.77 29.31
CA LYS A 60 5.47 17.36 28.46
C LYS A 60 6.00 16.76 27.16
N ARG A 61 5.44 15.63 26.77
CA ARG A 61 5.75 14.95 25.51
C ARG A 61 4.54 15.03 24.59
N MET A 62 4.79 15.44 23.35
CA MET A 62 3.83 15.32 22.25
C MET A 62 4.45 14.41 21.19
N THR A 63 3.65 13.51 20.62
CA THR A 63 4.15 12.50 19.69
C THR A 63 3.35 12.51 18.41
N THR A 64 4.03 12.70 17.28
CA THR A 64 3.42 12.64 15.95
C THR A 64 4.00 11.45 15.18
N LEU A 65 3.24 10.81 14.30
CA LEU A 65 3.80 9.87 13.32
C LEU A 65 3.95 10.60 11.98
N LYS A 66 5.05 10.38 11.27
CA LYS A 66 5.23 10.83 9.89
C LYS A 66 5.74 9.69 9.01
N LYS A 67 5.18 9.61 7.80
CA LYS A 67 5.62 8.70 6.74
C LYS A 67 6.36 9.48 5.68
N ILE A 68 7.44 8.93 5.16
CA ILE A 68 8.16 9.50 4.02
C ILE A 68 7.63 8.87 2.74
N ALA A 69 7.32 9.72 1.75
CA ALA A 69 6.85 9.26 0.46
C ALA A 69 7.95 8.47 -0.27
N PHE A 70 7.54 7.47 -1.06
CA PHE A 70 8.47 6.64 -1.82
C PHE A 70 9.34 7.47 -2.77
N GLY A 71 10.66 7.32 -2.66
CA GLY A 71 11.65 8.06 -3.45
C GLY A 71 11.97 9.48 -2.94
N CYS A 72 11.47 9.86 -1.76
CA CYS A 72 11.87 11.07 -1.05
C CYS A 72 12.81 10.70 0.12
N ASN A 73 13.76 11.58 0.43
CA ASN A 73 14.63 11.46 1.60
C ASN A 73 14.43 12.59 2.61
N THR A 74 13.56 13.54 2.31
CA THR A 74 13.25 14.69 3.16
C THR A 74 11.79 14.63 3.62
N MET A 75 11.59 14.94 4.89
CA MET A 75 10.27 15.15 5.48
C MET A 75 10.14 16.58 5.98
N SER A 76 9.05 17.25 5.61
CA SER A 76 8.72 18.60 6.08
C SER A 76 7.63 18.53 7.14
N ILE A 77 7.81 19.25 8.24
CA ILE A 77 6.88 19.25 9.37
C ILE A 77 6.59 20.67 9.80
N TYR A 78 5.31 20.98 9.96
CA TYR A 78 4.87 22.22 10.58
C TYR A 78 4.54 21.98 12.05
N VAL A 79 5.29 22.62 12.93
CA VAL A 79 5.12 22.49 14.38
C VAL A 79 4.38 23.69 14.93
N ARG A 80 3.30 23.41 15.68
CA ARG A 80 2.40 24.41 16.25
C ARG A 80 2.66 24.73 17.72
N GLN A 81 3.38 23.86 18.42
CA GLN A 81 3.63 24.00 19.85
C GLN A 81 5.13 24.17 20.11
N PRO A 82 5.51 24.93 21.14
CA PRO A 82 6.90 25.06 21.53
C PRO A 82 7.45 23.70 21.96
N TYR A 83 8.71 23.43 21.63
CA TYR A 83 9.45 22.23 22.04
C TYR A 83 10.94 22.54 22.10
N ASN A 84 11.66 21.83 22.98
CA ASN A 84 13.10 21.98 23.18
C ASN A 84 13.88 20.84 22.52
N ILE A 85 13.31 19.63 22.54
CA ILE A 85 13.98 18.43 22.04
C ILE A 85 13.08 17.70 21.06
N LEU A 86 13.67 17.19 19.97
CA LEU A 86 13.02 16.31 19.01
C LEU A 86 13.80 14.99 18.86
N PHE A 87 13.14 13.90 19.20
CA PHE A 87 13.61 12.55 18.87
C PHE A 87 12.79 11.94 17.74
N ILE A 88 13.45 11.17 16.89
CA ILE A 88 12.82 10.29 15.91
C ILE A 88 12.99 8.85 16.38
N GLN A 89 11.89 8.10 16.43
CA GLN A 89 11.86 6.69 16.74
C GLN A 89 11.41 5.90 15.50
N ILE A 90 12.14 4.84 15.20
CA ILE A 90 11.76 3.84 14.19
C ILE A 90 10.83 2.80 14.85
N PRO A 91 9.84 2.20 14.14
CA PRO A 91 8.94 1.19 14.69
C PRO A 91 9.63 0.02 15.42
N ASP A 92 10.87 -0.30 15.06
CA ASP A 92 11.70 -1.33 15.70
C ASP A 92 12.28 -0.92 17.07
N GLY A 93 12.03 0.31 17.53
CA GLY A 93 12.40 0.78 18.86
C GLY A 93 13.67 1.63 18.94
N ASN A 94 14.38 1.85 17.83
CA ASN A 94 15.57 2.69 17.80
C ASN A 94 15.24 4.19 17.84
N TYR A 95 15.93 4.95 18.68
CA TYR A 95 15.77 6.40 18.84
C TYR A 95 16.93 7.17 18.20
N TYR A 96 16.64 8.35 17.67
CA TYR A 96 17.60 9.26 17.04
C TYR A 96 17.37 10.69 17.51
N LEU A 97 18.39 11.33 18.07
CA LEU A 97 18.33 12.75 18.46
C LEU A 97 18.49 13.64 17.22
N THR A 98 17.48 14.48 16.97
CA THR A 98 17.41 15.27 15.72
C THR A 98 17.54 16.76 15.94
N VAL A 99 16.85 17.31 16.94
CA VAL A 99 16.94 18.74 17.30
C VAL A 99 17.07 18.85 18.81
N LEU A 100 18.02 19.68 19.25
CA LEU A 100 18.22 20.06 20.64
C LEU A 100 18.40 21.58 20.68
N ARG A 101 17.57 22.27 21.46
CA ARG A 101 17.66 23.72 21.63
C ARG A 101 17.21 24.16 23.01
N GLU A 102 17.83 25.24 23.50
CA GLU A 102 17.46 25.84 24.78
C GLU A 102 16.22 26.71 24.68
N ARG A 103 16.09 27.50 23.60
CA ARG A 103 15.00 28.47 23.42
C ARG A 103 14.18 28.18 22.18
N TYR A 104 12.87 28.38 22.29
CA TYR A 104 11.94 28.32 21.17
C TYR A 104 11.95 29.64 20.40
N ILE A 105 12.18 29.58 19.08
CA ILE A 105 12.10 30.73 18.19
C ILE A 105 10.82 30.60 17.34
N PRO A 106 9.88 31.55 17.39
CA PRO A 106 8.66 31.52 16.57
C PRO A 106 8.93 31.74 15.07
N SER A 107 8.13 31.11 14.22
CA SER A 107 8.20 31.18 12.74
C SER A 107 9.55 30.74 12.13
N GLU A 108 10.33 29.96 12.86
CA GLU A 108 11.64 29.48 12.42
C GLU A 108 11.54 28.40 11.34
N TYR A 109 12.50 28.40 10.42
CA TYR A 109 12.73 27.34 9.44
C TYR A 109 14.02 26.58 9.80
N ILE A 110 13.88 25.31 10.18
CA ILE A 110 15.00 24.45 10.60
C ILE A 110 15.25 23.41 9.49
N HIS A 111 16.50 23.32 9.03
CA HIS A 111 16.93 22.24 8.14
C HIS A 111 17.94 21.35 8.88
N THR A 112 17.63 20.06 9.02
CA THR A 112 18.46 19.10 9.77
C THR A 112 18.58 17.76 9.06
N GLN A 113 19.55 16.94 9.45
CA GLN A 113 19.78 15.62 8.87
C GLN A 113 19.96 14.58 9.97
N VAL A 114 19.29 13.43 9.80
CA VAL A 114 19.40 12.27 10.68
C VAL A 114 20.37 11.28 10.07
N LEU A 115 21.52 11.10 10.73
CA LEU A 115 22.57 10.17 10.36
C LEU A 115 22.62 9.01 11.37
N PRO A 116 23.25 7.87 11.04
CA PRO A 116 23.43 6.76 11.98
C PRO A 116 24.10 7.17 13.30
N LYS A 117 25.00 8.15 13.27
CA LYS A 117 25.65 8.71 14.48
C LYS A 117 24.69 9.45 15.44
N ASN A 118 23.51 9.84 14.97
CA ASN A 118 22.48 10.49 15.79
C ASN A 118 21.70 9.48 16.65
N ARG A 119 21.98 8.18 16.52
CA ARG A 119 21.29 7.11 17.25
C ARG A 119 21.57 7.20 18.76
N CYS A 120 20.52 7.10 19.55
CA CYS A 120 20.61 6.90 21.00
C CYS A 120 20.67 5.40 21.28
N TYR A 121 21.69 4.96 22.03
CA TYR A 121 21.89 3.56 22.37
C TYR A 121 21.25 3.19 23.70
N SER A 122 20.93 1.91 23.90
CA SER A 122 20.56 1.42 25.22
C SER A 122 21.77 1.48 26.15
N VAL A 123 21.57 1.88 27.39
CA VAL A 123 22.58 1.79 28.46
C VAL A 123 23.16 0.37 28.57
N LEU A 124 22.33 -0.65 28.33
CA LEU A 124 22.75 -2.04 28.38
C LEU A 124 23.74 -2.44 27.28
N ASP A 125 23.78 -1.68 26.18
CA ASP A 125 24.71 -1.89 25.07
C ASP A 125 26.00 -1.09 25.25
N LEU A 126 25.95 0.00 26.01
CA LEU A 126 27.08 0.89 26.27
C LEU A 126 27.91 0.44 27.49
N PHE A 127 27.28 -0.20 28.47
CA PHE A 127 27.97 -0.66 29.67
C PHE A 127 28.66 -2.00 29.50
N ASN A 128 29.85 -2.13 30.10
CA ASN A 128 30.52 -3.41 30.29
C ASN A 128 29.66 -4.35 31.16
N ASP A 129 29.88 -5.66 31.01
CA ASP A 129 29.12 -6.72 31.71
C ASP A 129 29.03 -6.52 33.23
N THR A 130 30.05 -5.94 33.85
CA THR A 130 30.07 -5.64 35.29
C THR A 130 29.00 -4.62 35.68
N PHE A 131 28.90 -3.50 34.95
CA PHE A 131 27.93 -2.45 35.23
C PHE A 131 26.50 -2.90 34.88
N ARG A 132 26.35 -3.76 33.87
CA ARG A 132 25.06 -4.33 33.46
C ARG A 132 24.37 -5.11 34.58
N ARG A 133 25.17 -5.80 35.41
CA ARG A 133 24.68 -6.62 36.55
C ARG A 133 24.34 -5.80 37.79
N TYR A 134 24.70 -4.51 37.85
CA TYR A 134 24.33 -3.68 38.97
C TYR A 134 22.84 -3.39 38.99
N GLU A 135 22.32 -3.23 40.21
CA GLU A 135 20.98 -2.73 40.43
C GLU A 135 20.80 -1.34 39.81
N TYR A 136 19.57 -1.07 39.39
CA TYR A 136 19.19 0.13 38.65
C TYR A 136 19.74 1.44 39.24
N LEU A 137 19.48 1.70 40.53
CA LEU A 137 19.92 2.94 41.20
C LEU A 137 21.44 3.10 41.22
N ARG A 138 22.17 1.98 41.24
CA ARG A 138 23.63 1.98 41.18
C ARG A 138 24.12 2.27 39.77
N ARG A 139 23.43 1.80 38.72
CA ARG A 139 23.76 2.10 37.32
C ARG A 139 23.62 3.58 37.00
N VAL A 140 22.56 4.23 37.47
CA VAL A 140 22.29 5.66 37.21
C VAL A 140 23.45 6.56 37.68
N LYS A 141 24.15 6.19 38.76
CA LYS A 141 25.33 6.93 39.24
C LYS A 141 26.49 6.99 38.23
N TYR A 142 26.53 6.05 37.28
CA TYR A 142 27.58 5.95 36.26
C TYR A 142 27.17 6.54 34.90
N TYR A 143 25.97 7.10 34.76
CA TYR A 143 25.52 7.72 33.50
C TYR A 143 26.42 8.88 33.04
N PRO A 144 26.93 9.75 33.92
CA PRO A 144 27.88 10.78 33.52
C PRO A 144 29.19 10.22 32.93
N LEU A 145 29.59 9.00 33.30
CA LEU A 145 30.80 8.37 32.77
C LEU A 145 30.67 8.07 31.27
N LEU A 146 29.47 7.66 30.82
CA LEU A 146 29.20 7.34 29.41
C LEU A 146 29.46 8.55 28.50
N CYS A 147 28.94 9.73 28.88
CA CYS A 147 29.14 10.97 28.13
C CYS A 147 30.60 11.46 28.13
N ARG A 148 31.39 11.11 29.15
CA ARG A 148 32.81 11.47 29.23
C ARG A 148 33.70 10.54 28.42
N GLN A 149 33.35 9.26 28.37
CA GLN A 149 34.17 8.23 27.74
C GLN A 149 34.02 8.24 26.21
N ASP A 150 32.81 8.50 25.70
CA ASP A 150 32.56 8.63 24.27
C ASP A 150 32.15 10.07 23.91
N SER A 151 33.05 10.79 23.25
CA SER A 151 32.80 12.17 22.82
C SER A 151 31.81 12.28 21.67
N GLN A 152 31.51 11.18 20.96
CA GLN A 152 30.54 11.13 19.87
C GLN A 152 29.14 10.75 20.34
N LEU A 153 29.01 10.24 21.57
CA LEU A 153 27.72 9.89 22.15
C LEU A 153 26.90 11.14 22.46
N MET A 154 25.78 11.32 21.76
CA MET A 154 24.88 12.46 21.97
C MET A 154 23.73 12.13 22.93
N CYS A 155 23.27 10.89 22.95
CA CYS A 155 22.13 10.46 23.75
C CYS A 155 22.15 8.95 24.00
N PHE A 156 21.46 8.53 25.05
CA PHE A 156 21.25 7.12 25.39
C PHE A 156 19.97 6.97 26.22
N TYR A 157 19.50 5.73 26.42
CA TYR A 157 18.29 5.47 27.21
C TYR A 157 18.38 4.18 28.02
N ASP A 158 17.64 4.13 29.12
CA ASP A 158 17.46 2.94 29.95
C ASP A 158 15.98 2.50 29.93
N GLU A 159 15.54 1.74 30.93
CA GLU A 159 14.16 1.27 31.03
C GLU A 159 13.13 2.39 31.32
N TYR A 160 13.55 3.52 31.89
CA TYR A 160 12.69 4.58 32.44
C TYR A 160 13.05 6.01 32.01
N TYR A 161 14.30 6.26 31.60
CA TYR A 161 14.89 7.55 31.34
C TYR A 161 15.50 7.61 29.94
N MET A 162 15.28 8.76 29.30
CA MET A 162 16.03 9.19 28.14
C MET A 162 17.06 10.22 28.59
N CYS A 163 18.30 10.07 28.15
CA CYS A 163 19.43 10.91 28.57
C CYS A 163 20.10 11.58 27.37
N ILE A 164 20.52 12.82 27.57
CA ILE A 164 21.25 13.63 26.58
C ILE A 164 22.60 14.01 27.18
N CYS A 165 23.66 13.86 26.40
CA CYS A 165 24.99 14.32 26.78
C CYS A 165 25.15 15.80 26.41
N ASP A 166 25.36 16.64 27.41
CA ASP A 166 25.62 18.07 27.22
C ASP A 166 27.05 18.32 26.73
N SER A 167 27.31 19.55 26.29
CA SER A 167 28.61 20.15 26.00
C SER A 167 29.64 19.92 27.12
N ASP A 168 29.24 20.07 28.38
CA ASP A 168 30.07 19.80 29.56
C ASP A 168 30.23 18.30 29.87
N ARG A 169 29.74 17.42 28.98
CA ARG A 169 29.80 15.96 29.09
C ARG A 169 29.12 15.41 30.34
N PHE A 170 28.11 16.13 30.83
CA PHE A 170 27.17 15.61 31.82
C PHE A 170 25.95 14.99 31.13
N SER A 171 25.39 13.96 31.76
CA SER A 171 24.16 13.31 31.31
C SER A 171 22.94 13.98 31.92
N ASN A 172 22.12 14.62 31.10
CA ASN A 172 20.83 15.19 31.49
C ASN A 172 19.72 14.19 31.14
N CYS A 173 19.12 13.58 32.17
CA CYS A 173 18.14 12.52 32.02
C CYS A 173 16.75 12.95 32.47
N PHE A 174 15.73 12.51 31.74
CA PHE A 174 14.33 12.79 32.05
C PHE A 174 13.47 11.55 31.79
N GLN A 175 12.37 11.43 32.55
CA GLN A 175 11.52 10.26 32.50
C GLN A 175 10.89 10.11 31.11
N PHE A 176 10.98 8.91 30.55
CA PHE A 176 10.48 8.61 29.21
C PHE A 176 9.82 7.24 29.21
N ASN A 177 8.49 7.21 29.02
CA ASN A 177 7.80 5.94 28.87
C ASN A 177 8.03 5.39 27.46
N HIS A 178 8.93 4.40 27.35
CA HIS A 178 9.27 3.67 26.13
C HIS A 178 8.15 2.75 25.63
N THR A 179 7.23 2.35 26.52
CA THR A 179 6.19 1.34 26.25
C THR A 179 4.80 1.94 26.04
N MET A 180 4.69 3.26 25.85
CA MET A 180 3.41 3.92 25.67
C MET A 180 2.66 3.33 24.46
N LYS A 181 1.52 2.70 24.74
CA LYS A 181 0.59 2.22 23.73
C LYS A 181 -0.39 3.33 23.45
N TYR A 182 -0.40 3.79 22.21
CA TYR A 182 -1.44 4.67 21.71
C TYR A 182 -2.53 3.72 21.20
N ASP A 183 -3.60 3.55 21.96
CA ASP A 183 -4.83 2.98 21.42
C ASP A 183 -5.74 4.16 21.10
N CYS A 184 -6.40 4.15 19.94
CA CYS A 184 -7.26 5.24 19.52
C CYS A 184 -8.59 5.25 20.30
N SER A 185 -8.52 5.17 21.64
CA SER A 185 -9.65 5.03 22.57
C SER A 185 -10.62 3.92 22.14
N GLY A 186 -10.07 2.81 21.61
CA GLY A 186 -10.82 1.67 21.07
C GLY A 186 -11.43 1.87 19.67
N LYS A 187 -11.34 3.06 19.06
CA LYS A 187 -11.80 3.32 17.67
C LYS A 187 -10.64 3.13 16.69
N ASN A 188 -10.36 1.88 16.32
CA ASN A 188 -9.35 1.59 15.32
C ASN A 188 -9.87 1.93 13.91
N LEU A 189 -9.40 3.04 13.33
CA LEU A 189 -9.68 3.45 11.94
C LEU A 189 -8.72 2.78 10.94
N CYS A 190 -7.80 1.95 11.41
CA CYS A 190 -6.82 1.25 10.59
C CYS A 190 -7.34 -0.11 10.14
N TYR A 191 -7.09 -0.44 8.87
CA TYR A 191 -7.45 -1.72 8.29
C TYR A 191 -6.38 -2.78 8.54
N ASN A 192 -6.75 -4.04 8.31
CA ASN A 192 -5.85 -5.19 8.40
C ASN A 192 -5.07 -5.29 9.72
N ASP A 193 -5.77 -5.07 10.84
CA ASP A 193 -5.19 -5.08 12.19
C ASP A 193 -4.03 -4.08 12.38
N GLY A 194 -4.03 -3.00 11.59
CA GLY A 194 -3.08 -1.90 11.75
C GLY A 194 -3.16 -1.29 13.15
N ARG A 195 -1.99 -0.93 13.69
CA ARG A 195 -1.89 -0.23 14.98
C ARG A 195 -2.23 1.25 14.78
N CYS A 196 -3.23 1.75 15.49
CA CYS A 196 -3.68 3.14 15.39
C CYS A 196 -2.97 4.01 16.41
N PHE A 197 -2.52 5.19 16.01
CA PHE A 197 -1.87 6.18 16.88
C PHE A 197 -2.64 7.50 16.84
N LEU A 198 -2.82 8.12 18.00
CA LEU A 198 -3.37 9.47 18.13
C LEU A 198 -2.23 10.47 18.34
N ASN A 199 -2.34 11.63 17.69
CA ASN A 199 -1.34 12.70 17.78
C ASN A 199 -1.39 13.48 19.11
N ASN A 200 -2.54 13.51 19.79
CA ASN A 200 -2.73 14.24 21.04
C ASN A 200 -3.84 13.61 21.89
N GLU A 201 -3.62 13.44 23.18
CA GLU A 201 -4.60 12.92 24.16
C GLU A 201 -5.79 13.85 24.37
N ILE A 202 -5.62 15.18 24.20
CA ILE A 202 -6.63 16.18 24.57
C ILE A 202 -7.56 16.54 23.40
N CYS A 203 -7.08 16.47 22.15
CA CYS A 203 -7.86 16.81 20.97
C CYS A 203 -7.25 16.15 19.73
N SER A 204 -7.67 14.92 19.43
CA SER A 204 -7.16 14.17 18.27
C SER A 204 -7.86 14.62 16.99
N THR A 205 -7.13 15.29 16.10
CA THR A 205 -7.65 15.65 14.77
C THR A 205 -7.34 14.60 13.69
N ILE A 206 -6.37 13.72 13.92
CA ILE A 206 -5.87 12.74 12.93
C ILE A 206 -5.49 11.43 13.64
N SER A 207 -6.00 10.30 13.13
CA SER A 207 -5.59 8.94 13.50
C SER A 207 -4.64 8.40 12.44
N ILE A 208 -3.46 7.90 12.84
CA ILE A 208 -2.43 7.42 11.90
C ILE A 208 -2.20 5.93 12.10
N CYS A 209 -2.07 5.17 11.01
CA CYS A 209 -1.95 3.72 11.06
C CYS A 209 -0.53 3.22 10.79
N VAL A 210 -0.02 2.41 11.70
CA VAL A 210 1.21 1.63 11.54
C VAL A 210 0.83 0.22 11.11
N CYS A 211 1.28 -0.16 9.92
CA CYS A 211 0.91 -1.40 9.28
C CYS A 211 1.80 -2.54 9.75
N HIS A 212 1.22 -3.74 9.80
CA HIS A 212 2.00 -4.96 9.98
C HIS A 212 2.75 -5.31 8.69
N ASP A 213 3.71 -6.23 8.78
CA ASP A 213 4.48 -6.68 7.63
C ASP A 213 3.58 -7.13 6.49
N CYS A 214 3.99 -6.82 5.26
CA CYS A 214 3.23 -7.05 4.02
C CYS A 214 1.98 -6.17 3.84
N TYR A 215 1.67 -5.24 4.74
CA TYR A 215 0.59 -4.27 4.56
C TYR A 215 1.13 -2.85 4.38
N TYR A 216 0.49 -2.07 3.52
CA TYR A 216 0.95 -0.73 3.18
C TYR A 216 -0.21 0.22 2.89
N GLY A 217 0.13 1.51 2.79
CA GLY A 217 -0.81 2.62 2.73
C GLY A 217 -0.98 3.34 4.05
N THR A 218 -1.69 4.47 4.02
CA THR A 218 -1.85 5.36 5.18
C THR A 218 -2.72 4.75 6.26
N GLN A 219 -3.71 3.95 5.88
CA GLN A 219 -4.63 3.20 6.74
C GLN A 219 -4.36 1.70 6.73
N CYS A 220 -3.22 1.25 6.19
CA CYS A 220 -2.87 -0.17 6.04
C CYS A 220 -3.84 -0.95 5.14
N GLN A 221 -4.39 -0.26 4.15
CA GLN A 221 -5.47 -0.75 3.31
C GLN A 221 -5.00 -1.70 2.20
N PHE A 222 -3.71 -1.70 1.86
CA PHE A 222 -3.14 -2.57 0.85
C PHE A 222 -2.37 -3.72 1.48
N SER A 223 -2.37 -4.87 0.81
CA SER A 223 -1.68 -6.08 1.26
C SER A 223 -0.89 -6.67 0.10
N THR A 224 0.33 -7.12 0.37
CA THR A 224 1.09 -8.02 -0.50
C THR A 224 0.79 -9.49 -0.20
N LYS A 225 -0.04 -9.79 0.80
CA LYS A 225 -0.53 -11.16 1.07
C LYS A 225 -1.61 -11.51 0.04
N GLY A 226 -1.19 -12.00 -1.11
CA GLY A 226 -2.07 -12.56 -2.14
C GLY A 226 -1.48 -12.44 -3.56
N PHE A 227 -1.92 -13.33 -4.46
CA PHE A 227 -1.54 -13.32 -5.89
C PHE A 227 -2.35 -12.32 -6.74
N ILE A 228 -3.00 -11.34 -6.11
CA ILE A 228 -3.91 -10.41 -6.81
C ILE A 228 -3.12 -9.14 -7.15
N PHE A 229 -2.45 -9.16 -8.30
CA PHE A 229 -1.87 -7.97 -8.89
C PHE A 229 -2.99 -7.06 -9.41
N SER A 230 -3.50 -6.15 -8.59
CA SER A 230 -4.28 -5.01 -9.11
C SER A 230 -3.32 -3.93 -9.62
N LEU A 231 -3.78 -3.16 -10.61
CA LEU A 231 -3.08 -1.98 -11.12
C LEU A 231 -2.98 -0.86 -10.06
N ASP A 232 -3.97 -0.75 -9.18
CA ASP A 232 -4.08 0.38 -8.22
C ASP A 232 -2.90 0.42 -7.23
N PRO A 233 -2.51 -0.69 -6.58
CA PRO A 233 -1.38 -0.68 -5.65
C PRO A 233 -0.02 -0.63 -6.35
N ILE A 234 0.09 -1.21 -7.57
CA ILE A 234 1.36 -1.25 -8.34
C ILE A 234 1.71 0.14 -8.87
N LEU A 235 0.75 0.84 -9.49
CA LEU A 235 1.03 2.09 -10.19
C LEU A 235 0.53 3.32 -9.44
N GLY A 236 -0.54 3.21 -8.66
CA GLY A 236 -1.21 4.35 -8.05
C GLY A 236 -0.31 5.18 -7.13
N TYR A 237 0.62 4.55 -6.41
CA TYR A 237 1.56 5.29 -5.55
C TYR A 237 2.59 6.12 -6.33
N HIS A 238 2.93 5.70 -7.55
CA HIS A 238 3.88 6.38 -8.40
C HIS A 238 3.28 7.57 -9.16
N ILE A 239 1.95 7.65 -9.26
CA ILE A 239 1.28 8.78 -9.92
C ILE A 239 1.23 9.95 -8.93
N LYS A 240 1.82 11.08 -9.30
CA LYS A 240 1.82 12.28 -8.46
C LYS A 240 0.52 13.08 -8.68
N PRO A 241 -0.20 13.46 -7.62
CA PRO A 241 -1.41 14.27 -7.76
C PRO A 241 -1.09 15.71 -8.20
N SER A 242 -2.04 16.35 -8.88
CA SER A 242 -1.98 17.78 -9.25
C SER A 242 -0.79 18.20 -10.12
N ILE A 243 -0.13 17.24 -10.79
CA ILE A 243 0.97 17.48 -11.74
C ILE A 243 0.56 16.98 -13.13
N SER A 244 0.87 17.75 -14.17
CA SER A 244 0.55 17.38 -15.57
C SER A 244 1.31 16.14 -16.04
N PHE A 245 0.72 15.41 -17.01
CA PHE A 245 1.27 14.16 -17.58
C PHE A 245 2.75 14.25 -17.97
N ARG A 246 3.18 15.39 -18.55
CA ARG A 246 4.57 15.59 -19.01
C ARG A 246 5.59 15.57 -17.87
N ARG A 247 5.17 15.95 -16.66
CA ARG A 247 6.02 16.03 -15.45
C ARG A 247 5.84 14.83 -14.51
N GLN A 248 5.01 13.85 -14.88
CA GLN A 248 4.91 12.58 -14.15
C GLN A 248 6.23 11.80 -14.19
N PRO A 249 6.50 10.94 -13.20
CA PRO A 249 7.75 10.18 -13.15
C PRO A 249 7.88 9.18 -14.30
N PHE A 250 9.12 8.75 -14.56
CA PHE A 250 9.45 7.85 -15.67
C PHE A 250 8.59 6.57 -15.68
N ILE A 251 8.33 5.98 -14.52
CA ILE A 251 7.55 4.75 -14.39
C ILE A 251 6.13 4.89 -14.96
N VAL A 252 5.46 6.02 -14.71
CA VAL A 252 4.10 6.28 -15.23
C VAL A 252 4.15 6.45 -16.75
N LYS A 253 5.13 7.20 -17.27
CA LYS A 253 5.30 7.37 -18.73
C LYS A 253 5.55 6.04 -19.44
N PHE A 254 6.40 5.21 -18.86
CA PHE A 254 6.71 3.88 -19.36
C PHE A 254 5.47 2.98 -19.36
N SER A 255 4.68 2.99 -18.28
CA SER A 255 3.41 2.25 -18.22
C SER A 255 2.38 2.70 -19.27
N ILE A 256 2.30 4.01 -19.56
CA ILE A 256 1.44 4.54 -20.64
C ILE A 256 1.87 3.97 -22.00
N ILE A 257 3.18 3.97 -22.29
CA ILE A 257 3.73 3.45 -23.55
C ILE A 257 3.41 1.96 -23.69
N ILE A 258 3.70 1.15 -22.67
CA ILE A 258 3.42 -0.29 -22.69
C ILE A 258 1.94 -0.57 -22.89
N THR A 259 1.07 0.08 -22.11
CA THR A 259 -0.39 -0.14 -22.20
C THR A 259 -0.92 0.21 -23.59
N THR A 260 -0.39 1.27 -24.20
CA THR A 260 -0.76 1.68 -25.57
C THR A 260 -0.31 0.65 -26.60
N ILE A 261 0.92 0.13 -26.49
CA ILE A 261 1.42 -0.93 -27.38
C ILE A 261 0.57 -2.19 -27.27
N MET A 262 0.28 -2.64 -26.04
CA MET A 262 -0.57 -3.81 -25.78
C MET A 262 -1.97 -3.65 -26.38
N LEU A 263 -2.57 -2.46 -26.28
CA LEU A 263 -3.87 -2.18 -26.88
C LEU A 263 -3.80 -2.29 -28.42
N ILE A 264 -2.84 -1.63 -29.06
CA ILE A 264 -2.74 -1.63 -30.52
C ILE A 264 -2.49 -3.05 -31.05
N SER A 265 -1.57 -3.80 -30.43
CA SER A 265 -1.27 -5.17 -30.83
C SER A 265 -2.49 -6.08 -30.71
N GLU A 266 -3.22 -6.00 -29.60
CA GLU A 266 -4.38 -6.87 -29.35
C GLU A 266 -5.59 -6.47 -30.22
N LEU A 267 -5.78 -5.19 -30.53
CA LEU A 267 -6.82 -4.78 -31.48
C LEU A 267 -6.57 -5.34 -32.87
N ILE A 268 -5.31 -5.33 -33.34
CA ILE A 268 -4.96 -5.89 -34.65
C ILE A 268 -5.13 -7.42 -34.63
N MET A 269 -4.51 -8.10 -33.67
CA MET A 269 -4.54 -9.57 -33.59
C MET A 269 -5.95 -10.11 -33.31
N GLY A 270 -6.69 -9.45 -32.42
CA GLY A 270 -8.08 -9.76 -32.11
C GLY A 270 -8.98 -9.60 -33.33
N SER A 271 -8.84 -8.50 -34.09
CA SER A 271 -9.62 -8.27 -35.31
C SER A 271 -9.36 -9.33 -36.38
N ILE A 272 -8.09 -9.69 -36.61
CA ILE A 272 -7.72 -10.77 -37.56
C ILE A 272 -8.28 -12.12 -37.10
N SER A 273 -8.21 -12.41 -35.80
CA SER A 273 -8.74 -13.64 -35.20
C SER A 273 -10.26 -13.73 -35.35
N ILE A 274 -10.99 -12.65 -35.06
CA ILE A 274 -12.44 -12.57 -35.26
C ILE A 274 -12.79 -12.78 -36.74
N ALA A 275 -12.12 -12.08 -37.67
CA ALA A 275 -12.35 -12.24 -39.10
C ALA A 275 -12.12 -13.69 -39.55
N THR A 276 -11.07 -14.34 -39.02
CA THR A 276 -10.75 -15.75 -39.30
C THR A 276 -11.88 -16.66 -38.83
N PHE A 277 -12.30 -16.58 -37.57
CA PHE A 277 -13.32 -17.48 -37.01
C PHE A 277 -14.76 -17.16 -37.44
N GLN A 278 -15.01 -16.04 -38.13
CA GLN A 278 -16.30 -15.79 -38.78
C GLN A 278 -16.56 -16.72 -39.97
N VAL A 279 -15.50 -17.26 -40.60
CA VAL A 279 -15.61 -18.14 -41.77
C VAL A 279 -16.34 -19.45 -41.39
N LYS A 280 -17.41 -19.78 -42.14
CA LYS A 280 -18.28 -20.93 -41.87
C LYS A 280 -17.52 -22.27 -41.74
N ARG A 281 -16.47 -22.46 -42.56
CA ARG A 281 -15.63 -23.67 -42.56
C ARG A 281 -14.96 -23.92 -41.21
N LEU A 282 -14.52 -22.87 -40.53
CA LEU A 282 -13.84 -22.99 -39.24
C LEU A 282 -14.80 -23.23 -38.07
N ARG A 283 -16.09 -22.91 -38.25
CA ARG A 283 -17.17 -23.22 -37.29
C ARG A 283 -17.93 -24.50 -37.62
N GLU A 284 -17.30 -25.40 -38.36
CA GLU A 284 -17.85 -26.74 -38.59
C GLU A 284 -17.86 -27.61 -37.34
N VAL A 285 -17.03 -27.28 -36.35
CA VAL A 285 -16.88 -28.01 -35.07
C VAL A 285 -16.98 -27.00 -33.93
N GLY A 286 -17.41 -27.46 -32.74
CA GLY A 286 -17.57 -26.64 -31.53
C GLY A 286 -16.33 -25.81 -31.17
N CYS A 287 -15.13 -26.33 -31.42
CA CYS A 287 -13.86 -25.62 -31.25
C CYS A 287 -13.84 -24.22 -31.88
N GLY A 288 -14.41 -24.05 -33.07
CA GLY A 288 -14.45 -22.75 -33.74
C GLY A 288 -15.32 -21.72 -33.03
N TYR A 289 -16.39 -22.16 -32.35
CA TYR A 289 -17.24 -21.27 -31.55
C TYR A 289 -16.55 -20.81 -30.27
N TYR A 290 -15.84 -21.70 -29.58
CA TYR A 290 -15.06 -21.33 -28.39
C TYR A 290 -13.98 -20.31 -28.73
N LEU A 291 -13.22 -20.54 -29.81
CA LEU A 291 -12.18 -19.62 -30.27
C LEU A 291 -12.76 -18.25 -30.68
N PHE A 292 -13.89 -18.24 -31.41
CA PHE A 292 -14.56 -17.00 -31.78
C PHE A 292 -14.97 -16.15 -30.57
N VAL A 293 -15.62 -16.77 -29.57
CA VAL A 293 -16.03 -16.05 -28.35
C VAL A 293 -14.82 -15.65 -27.51
N SER A 294 -13.78 -16.48 -27.46
CA SER A 294 -12.53 -16.14 -26.78
C SER A 294 -11.86 -14.90 -27.38
N SER A 295 -11.82 -14.78 -28.72
CA SER A 295 -11.25 -13.60 -29.40
C SER A 295 -12.05 -12.32 -29.14
N ILE A 296 -13.38 -12.41 -29.08
CA ILE A 296 -14.22 -11.27 -28.68
C ILE A 296 -13.94 -10.90 -27.23
N SER A 297 -13.86 -11.90 -26.34
CA SER A 297 -13.57 -11.69 -24.92
C SER A 297 -12.19 -11.04 -24.72
N SER A 298 -11.14 -11.46 -25.45
CA SER A 298 -9.80 -10.87 -25.33
C SER A 298 -9.77 -9.40 -25.75
N MET A 299 -10.42 -9.05 -26.87
CA MET A 299 -10.58 -7.66 -27.28
C MET A 299 -11.35 -6.83 -26.25
N CYS A 300 -12.44 -7.35 -25.69
CA CYS A 300 -13.17 -6.66 -24.63
C CYS A 300 -12.30 -6.45 -23.38
N MET A 301 -11.53 -7.46 -22.98
CA MET A 301 -10.63 -7.37 -21.82
C MET A 301 -9.59 -6.27 -21.97
N ILE A 302 -8.89 -6.17 -23.10
CA ILE A 302 -7.85 -5.14 -23.29
C ILE A 302 -8.43 -3.72 -23.33
N ILE A 303 -9.62 -3.55 -23.89
CA ILE A 303 -10.33 -2.27 -23.90
C ILE A 303 -10.69 -1.87 -22.47
N ILE A 304 -11.29 -2.77 -21.69
CA ILE A 304 -11.68 -2.52 -20.30
C ILE A 304 -10.45 -2.27 -19.42
N LEU A 305 -9.36 -3.02 -19.61
CA LEU A 305 -8.09 -2.82 -18.91
C LEU A 305 -7.51 -1.44 -19.19
N THR A 306 -7.58 -1.00 -20.45
CA THR A 306 -7.11 0.34 -20.84
C THR A 306 -7.98 1.44 -20.23
N ILE A 307 -9.30 1.25 -20.20
CA ILE A 307 -10.22 2.17 -19.50
C ILE A 307 -9.88 2.24 -18.01
N LYS A 308 -9.65 1.10 -17.34
CA LYS A 308 -9.22 1.03 -15.94
C LYS A 308 -7.94 1.82 -15.71
N PHE A 309 -6.95 1.62 -16.57
CA PHE A 309 -5.66 2.30 -16.50
C PHE A 309 -5.82 3.81 -16.60
N TRP A 310 -6.54 4.31 -17.60
CA TRP A 310 -6.78 5.75 -17.75
C TRP A 310 -7.56 6.33 -16.58
N GLN A 311 -8.56 5.62 -16.07
CA GLN A 311 -9.31 6.05 -14.90
C GLN A 311 -8.42 6.14 -13.65
N LEU A 312 -7.52 5.17 -13.43
CA LEU A 312 -6.55 5.23 -12.34
C LEU A 312 -5.69 6.49 -12.47
N VAL A 313 -5.14 6.77 -13.66
CA VAL A 313 -4.31 7.96 -13.87
C VAL A 313 -5.10 9.25 -13.65
N LEU A 314 -6.30 9.37 -14.22
CA LEU A 314 -7.14 10.56 -14.11
C LEU A 314 -7.65 10.82 -12.68
N SER A 315 -7.94 9.75 -11.93
CA SER A 315 -8.37 9.85 -10.53
C SER A 315 -7.21 10.27 -9.61
N GLN A 316 -6.03 9.66 -9.75
CA GLN A 316 -4.85 10.04 -8.94
C GLN A 316 -4.35 11.45 -9.28
N MET A 317 -4.52 11.91 -10.52
CA MET A 317 -4.23 13.29 -10.90
C MET A 317 -5.28 14.31 -10.42
N SER A 318 -6.33 13.86 -9.71
CA SER A 318 -7.44 14.71 -9.21
C SER A 318 -8.22 15.42 -10.33
N ILE A 319 -8.22 14.87 -11.55
CA ILE A 319 -9.01 15.38 -12.69
C ILE A 319 -10.45 14.87 -12.59
N ILE A 320 -10.62 13.59 -12.26
CA ILE A 320 -11.94 12.99 -12.00
C ILE A 320 -12.13 12.89 -10.49
N THR A 321 -13.07 13.67 -9.96
CA THR A 321 -13.40 13.71 -8.53
C THR A 321 -14.79 13.17 -8.20
N ASN A 322 -15.61 12.85 -9.21
CA ASN A 322 -16.96 12.37 -8.99
C ASN A 322 -16.96 10.97 -8.36
N ARG A 323 -17.31 10.91 -7.07
CA ARG A 323 -17.27 9.71 -6.25
C ARG A 323 -18.18 8.59 -6.77
N SER A 324 -19.36 8.94 -7.30
CA SER A 324 -20.31 7.93 -7.80
C SER A 324 -19.78 7.20 -9.03
N ILE A 325 -19.19 7.94 -9.97
CA ILE A 325 -18.57 7.37 -11.19
C ILE A 325 -17.40 6.47 -10.79
N LEU A 326 -16.52 6.97 -9.92
CA LEU A 326 -15.39 6.22 -9.41
C LEU A 326 -15.84 4.92 -8.71
N SER A 327 -16.96 4.95 -7.99
CA SER A 327 -17.48 3.82 -7.22
C SER A 327 -18.03 2.73 -8.13
N ILE A 328 -18.89 3.11 -9.08
CA ILE A 328 -19.47 2.19 -10.06
C ILE A 328 -18.34 1.51 -10.84
N ASN A 329 -17.37 2.28 -11.30
CA ASN A 329 -16.24 1.74 -12.04
C ASN A 329 -15.35 0.83 -11.18
N CYS A 330 -15.11 1.19 -9.92
CA CYS A 330 -14.34 0.38 -8.96
C CYS A 330 -14.94 -1.02 -8.78
N ILE A 331 -16.27 -1.11 -8.73
CA ILE A 331 -17.01 -2.35 -8.53
C ILE A 331 -17.10 -3.15 -9.85
N LEU A 332 -17.52 -2.49 -10.94
CA LEU A 332 -17.91 -3.16 -12.18
C LEU A 332 -16.71 -3.65 -13.01
N ILE A 333 -15.69 -2.80 -13.19
CA ILE A 333 -14.56 -3.09 -14.09
C ILE A 333 -13.81 -4.35 -13.64
N GLU A 334 -13.56 -4.48 -12.35
CA GLU A 334 -12.81 -5.60 -11.79
C GLU A 334 -13.56 -6.92 -11.88
N MET A 335 -14.86 -6.89 -11.61
CA MET A 335 -15.72 -8.07 -11.76
C MET A 335 -15.71 -8.57 -13.21
N ILE A 336 -15.85 -7.65 -14.19
CA ILE A 336 -15.84 -8.01 -15.60
C ILE A 336 -14.47 -8.57 -16.01
N LEU A 337 -13.37 -7.91 -15.65
CA LEU A 337 -12.02 -8.36 -16.00
C LEU A 337 -11.74 -9.78 -15.46
N LYS A 338 -12.04 -10.04 -14.18
CA LYS A 338 -11.84 -11.37 -13.57
C LYS A 338 -12.71 -12.44 -14.23
N SER A 339 -13.99 -12.13 -14.48
CA SER A 339 -14.93 -13.08 -15.09
C SER A 339 -14.57 -13.40 -16.54
N CYS A 340 -14.18 -12.39 -17.34
CA CYS A 340 -13.71 -12.58 -18.72
C CYS A 340 -12.42 -13.41 -18.77
N LEU A 341 -11.46 -13.13 -17.88
CA LEU A 341 -10.20 -13.88 -17.81
C LEU A 341 -10.47 -15.36 -17.47
N ALA A 342 -11.25 -15.62 -16.42
CA ALA A 342 -11.62 -16.98 -16.05
C ALA A 342 -12.38 -17.71 -17.17
N SER A 343 -13.29 -17.02 -17.86
CA SER A 343 -14.04 -17.61 -18.99
C SER A 343 -13.11 -17.97 -20.14
N SER A 344 -12.14 -17.12 -20.45
CA SER A 344 -11.13 -17.36 -21.49
C SER A 344 -10.31 -18.62 -21.20
N GLU A 345 -9.86 -18.82 -19.96
CA GLU A 345 -9.14 -20.04 -19.55
C GLU A 345 -10.00 -21.29 -19.72
N TRP A 346 -11.27 -21.23 -19.32
CA TRP A 346 -12.22 -22.33 -19.51
C TRP A 346 -12.54 -22.61 -20.98
N PHE A 347 -12.62 -21.59 -21.84
CA PHE A 347 -12.77 -21.79 -23.28
C PHE A 347 -11.56 -22.48 -23.90
N ASN A 348 -10.34 -22.14 -23.47
CA ASN A 348 -9.13 -22.84 -23.89
C ASN A 348 -9.18 -24.33 -23.49
N ALA A 349 -9.58 -24.63 -22.25
CA ALA A 349 -9.77 -26.02 -21.82
C ALA A 349 -10.85 -26.75 -22.64
N CYS A 350 -11.97 -26.09 -22.94
CA CYS A 350 -13.03 -26.65 -23.79
C CYS A 350 -12.53 -26.94 -25.22
N VAL A 351 -11.69 -26.08 -25.78
CA VAL A 351 -11.03 -26.30 -27.08
C VAL A 351 -10.15 -27.55 -27.02
N ALA A 352 -9.34 -27.71 -25.98
CA ALA A 352 -8.46 -28.87 -25.83
C ALA A 352 -9.26 -30.18 -25.68
N ILE A 353 -10.35 -30.15 -24.91
CA ILE A 353 -11.28 -31.28 -24.76
C ILE A 353 -11.89 -31.66 -26.11
N GLU A 354 -12.50 -30.71 -26.84
CA GLU A 354 -13.11 -30.98 -28.15
C GLU A 354 -12.09 -31.52 -29.15
N ARG A 355 -10.88 -30.95 -29.22
CA ARG A 355 -9.81 -31.43 -30.10
C ARG A 355 -9.42 -32.87 -29.77
N THR A 356 -9.30 -33.19 -28.49
CA THR A 356 -8.98 -34.55 -28.02
C THR A 356 -10.08 -35.54 -28.40
N PHE A 357 -11.35 -35.20 -28.16
CA PHE A 357 -12.48 -36.04 -28.55
C PHE A 357 -12.60 -36.23 -30.06
N SER A 358 -12.36 -35.17 -30.85
CA SER A 358 -12.35 -35.25 -32.30
C SER A 358 -11.23 -36.16 -32.81
N ALA A 359 -10.04 -36.11 -32.20
CA ALA A 359 -8.91 -36.97 -32.56
C ALA A 359 -9.17 -38.44 -32.20
N ILE A 360 -9.76 -38.72 -31.05
CA ILE A 360 -10.08 -40.10 -30.61
C ILE A 360 -11.19 -40.72 -31.46
N LYS A 361 -12.26 -39.98 -31.77
CA LYS A 361 -13.43 -40.51 -32.50
C LYS A 361 -13.23 -40.55 -34.02
N GLY A 362 -12.30 -39.76 -34.56
CA GLY A 362 -12.03 -39.69 -35.99
C GLY A 362 -13.31 -39.51 -36.82
N VAL A 363 -13.58 -40.44 -37.72
CA VAL A 363 -14.74 -40.43 -38.62
C VAL A 363 -16.10 -40.52 -37.92
N THR A 364 -16.17 -41.07 -36.71
CA THR A 364 -17.42 -41.20 -35.94
C THR A 364 -17.81 -39.92 -35.20
N PHE A 365 -17.02 -38.86 -35.31
CA PHE A 365 -17.26 -37.61 -34.61
C PHE A 365 -18.44 -36.83 -35.22
N ASN A 366 -19.50 -36.64 -34.41
CA ASN A 366 -20.68 -35.91 -34.83
C ASN A 366 -20.49 -34.38 -34.70
N LYS A 367 -20.14 -33.75 -35.82
CA LYS A 367 -19.94 -32.29 -35.92
C LYS A 367 -21.17 -31.48 -35.50
N ASN A 368 -22.39 -31.90 -35.87
CA ASN A 368 -23.60 -31.12 -35.57
C ASN A 368 -23.92 -31.10 -34.08
N LYS A 369 -23.78 -32.26 -33.41
CA LYS A 369 -23.93 -32.36 -31.95
C LYS A 369 -22.89 -31.51 -31.21
N SER A 370 -21.64 -31.49 -31.70
CA SER A 370 -20.56 -30.64 -31.14
C SER A 370 -20.91 -29.14 -31.23
N LYS A 371 -21.46 -28.66 -32.35
CA LYS A 371 -21.89 -27.24 -32.48
C LYS A 371 -22.95 -26.85 -31.45
N ILE A 372 -23.97 -27.68 -31.28
CA ILE A 372 -25.09 -27.40 -30.35
C ILE A 372 -24.57 -27.40 -28.91
N MET A 373 -23.73 -28.38 -28.55
CA MET A 373 -23.13 -28.45 -27.22
C MET A 373 -22.21 -27.27 -26.95
N ALA A 374 -21.38 -26.86 -27.90
CA ALA A 374 -20.48 -25.73 -27.72
C ALA A 374 -21.21 -24.43 -27.39
N LYS A 375 -22.32 -24.13 -28.08
CA LYS A 375 -23.14 -22.94 -27.78
C LYS A 375 -23.70 -22.96 -26.35
N ARG A 376 -24.11 -24.13 -25.86
CA ARG A 376 -24.63 -24.30 -24.49
C ARG A 376 -23.52 -24.17 -23.45
N VAL A 377 -22.38 -24.83 -23.69
CA VAL A 377 -21.22 -24.79 -22.80
C VAL A 377 -20.67 -23.36 -22.69
N ILE A 378 -20.62 -22.60 -23.79
CA ILE A 378 -20.20 -21.19 -23.76
C ILE A 378 -21.05 -20.39 -22.77
N LEU A 379 -22.37 -20.50 -22.87
CA LEU A 379 -23.29 -19.78 -21.98
C LEU A 379 -23.11 -20.21 -20.51
N ILE A 380 -22.99 -21.52 -20.26
CA ILE A 380 -22.80 -22.08 -18.92
C ILE A 380 -21.48 -21.59 -18.31
N VAL A 381 -20.39 -21.62 -19.07
CA VAL A 381 -19.06 -21.16 -18.59
C VAL A 381 -19.13 -19.71 -18.17
N ILE A 382 -19.71 -18.82 -19.00
CA ILE A 382 -19.84 -17.38 -18.67
C ILE A 382 -20.64 -17.17 -17.38
N ILE A 383 -21.76 -17.89 -17.22
CA ILE A 383 -22.61 -17.78 -16.03
C ILE A 383 -21.84 -18.27 -14.79
N LEU A 384 -21.20 -19.44 -14.85
CA LEU A 384 -20.50 -20.02 -13.71
C LEU A 384 -19.31 -19.17 -13.28
N THR A 385 -18.50 -18.68 -14.21
CA THR A 385 -17.34 -17.81 -13.89
C THR A 385 -17.77 -16.47 -13.31
N THR A 386 -18.91 -15.93 -13.74
CA THR A 386 -19.45 -14.68 -13.18
C THR A 386 -19.96 -14.90 -11.75
N ILE A 387 -20.65 -16.02 -11.49
CA ILE A 387 -21.16 -16.36 -10.15
C ILE A 387 -20.00 -16.59 -9.17
N THR A 388 -18.94 -17.29 -9.57
CA THR A 388 -17.80 -17.56 -8.67
C THR A 388 -17.04 -16.30 -8.25
N HIS A 389 -17.15 -15.20 -9.02
CA HIS A 389 -16.54 -13.90 -8.73
C HIS A 389 -17.49 -12.86 -8.11
N ILE A 390 -18.75 -13.20 -7.81
CA ILE A 390 -19.74 -12.26 -7.29
C ILE A 390 -19.42 -11.73 -5.88
N HIS A 391 -18.57 -12.42 -5.11
CA HIS A 391 -18.13 -11.91 -3.81
C HIS A 391 -17.26 -10.67 -3.96
N ASP A 392 -16.49 -10.53 -5.05
CA ASP A 392 -15.57 -9.41 -5.24
C ASP A 392 -16.27 -8.03 -5.18
N PRO A 393 -17.34 -7.76 -5.95
CA PRO A 393 -18.03 -6.47 -5.89
C PRO A 393 -18.65 -6.17 -4.52
N LEU A 394 -19.07 -7.18 -3.75
CA LEU A 394 -19.72 -6.99 -2.44
C LEU A 394 -18.76 -6.46 -1.37
N TYR A 395 -17.47 -6.78 -1.50
CA TYR A 395 -16.44 -6.38 -0.54
C TYR A 395 -15.55 -5.26 -1.07
N ARG A 396 -15.88 -4.66 -2.22
CA ARG A 396 -15.12 -3.54 -2.80
C ARG A 396 -15.70 -2.20 -2.37
N GLN A 397 -14.82 -1.29 -1.99
CA GLN A 397 -15.20 0.07 -1.59
C GLN A 397 -14.15 1.10 -2.00
N LEU A 398 -14.63 2.35 -2.13
CA LEU A 398 -13.77 3.52 -2.31
C LEU A 398 -13.36 4.09 -0.97
N ILE A 399 -12.05 4.27 -0.79
CA ILE A 399 -11.47 4.93 0.38
C ILE A 399 -10.76 6.20 -0.05
N THR A 400 -11.00 7.28 0.69
CA THR A 400 -10.24 8.52 0.57
C THR A 400 -9.13 8.53 1.60
N ASP A 401 -7.92 8.69 1.10
CA ASP A 401 -6.71 8.90 1.88
C ASP A 401 -6.54 10.39 2.18
N LEU A 402 -6.54 10.74 3.47
CA LEU A 402 -6.50 12.13 3.95
C LEU A 402 -5.14 12.51 4.56
N ASP A 403 -4.12 11.64 4.45
CA ASP A 403 -2.85 11.85 5.14
C ASP A 403 -1.85 12.65 4.25
N GLY A 404 -1.54 13.89 4.68
CA GLY A 404 -0.65 14.84 3.99
C GLY A 404 -1.33 15.78 2.99
N ASP A 405 -0.55 16.67 2.35
CA ASP A 405 -0.98 17.64 1.32
C ASP A 405 -1.67 17.02 0.07
N GLN A 406 -1.87 15.69 0.03
CA GLN A 406 -2.27 14.92 -1.14
C GLN A 406 -3.47 14.02 -0.85
N GLN A 407 -4.67 14.51 -1.18
CA GLN A 407 -5.89 13.69 -1.15
C GLN A 407 -5.85 12.65 -2.26
N ARG A 408 -5.91 11.36 -1.92
CA ARG A 408 -5.95 10.25 -2.89
C ARG A 408 -7.20 9.42 -2.72
N ILE A 409 -7.73 8.88 -3.81
CA ILE A 409 -8.90 7.99 -3.80
C ILE A 409 -8.45 6.61 -4.26
N TRP A 410 -8.81 5.58 -3.50
CA TRP A 410 -8.40 4.21 -3.74
C TRP A 410 -9.62 3.29 -3.88
N CYS A 411 -9.56 2.37 -4.85
CA CYS A 411 -10.50 1.26 -4.97
C CYS A 411 -9.86 0.02 -4.35
N ILE A 412 -10.43 -0.49 -3.25
CA ILE A 412 -9.86 -1.64 -2.54
C ILE A 412 -10.93 -2.68 -2.24
N SER A 413 -10.51 -3.94 -2.14
CA SER A 413 -11.34 -5.02 -1.59
C SER A 413 -10.99 -5.27 -0.13
N GLN A 414 -12.02 -5.45 0.70
CA GLN A 414 -11.91 -5.75 2.12
C GLN A 414 -12.60 -7.06 2.43
N TYR A 415 -11.86 -8.16 2.27
CA TYR A 415 -12.38 -9.47 2.59
C TYR A 415 -12.24 -9.77 4.08
N SER A 416 -13.24 -10.44 4.65
CA SER A 416 -13.07 -11.15 5.91
C SER A 416 -12.09 -12.31 5.72
N SER A 417 -11.50 -12.82 6.81
CA SER A 417 -10.54 -13.93 6.76
C SER A 417 -11.08 -15.16 6.00
N THR A 418 -12.37 -15.48 6.15
CA THR A 418 -13.06 -16.55 5.42
C THR A 418 -13.17 -16.25 3.92
N VAL A 419 -13.55 -15.03 3.56
CA VAL A 419 -13.71 -14.62 2.16
C VAL A 419 -12.36 -14.55 1.45
N THR A 420 -11.28 -14.18 2.15
CA THR A 420 -9.92 -14.24 1.60
C THR A 420 -9.55 -15.65 1.19
N LYS A 421 -9.80 -16.65 2.05
CA LYS A 421 -9.55 -18.07 1.73
C LYS A 421 -10.36 -18.53 0.53
N TYR A 422 -11.64 -18.17 0.48
CA TYR A 422 -12.51 -18.49 -0.65
C TYR A 422 -12.01 -17.85 -1.94
N ASN A 423 -11.67 -16.57 -1.92
CA ASN A 423 -11.15 -15.85 -3.08
C ASN A 423 -9.86 -16.49 -3.61
N THR A 424 -8.90 -16.80 -2.72
CA THR A 424 -7.67 -17.51 -3.09
C THR A 424 -7.96 -18.88 -3.71
N PHE A 425 -8.87 -19.65 -3.11
CA PHE A 425 -9.27 -20.95 -3.64
C PHE A 425 -9.88 -20.84 -5.05
N ILE A 426 -10.84 -19.92 -5.24
CA ILE A 426 -11.48 -19.69 -6.55
C ILE A 426 -10.47 -19.25 -7.60
N THR A 427 -9.56 -18.32 -7.27
CA THR A 427 -8.51 -17.89 -8.20
C THR A 427 -7.60 -19.05 -8.59
N LEU A 428 -7.18 -19.88 -7.63
CA LEU A 428 -6.37 -21.08 -7.91
C LEU A 428 -7.15 -22.11 -8.73
N PHE A 429 -8.44 -22.31 -8.46
CA PHE A 429 -9.29 -23.24 -9.17
C PHE A 429 -9.44 -22.86 -10.65
N HIS A 430 -9.78 -21.60 -10.94
CA HIS A 430 -9.92 -21.11 -12.32
C HIS A 430 -8.60 -21.10 -13.11
N PHE A 431 -7.45 -21.13 -12.43
CA PHE A 431 -6.15 -21.25 -13.06
C PHE A 431 -5.72 -22.71 -13.25
N LEU A 432 -5.66 -23.49 -12.16
CA LEU A 432 -5.07 -24.83 -12.15
C LEU A 432 -5.91 -25.86 -12.90
N VAL A 433 -7.24 -25.77 -12.85
CA VAL A 433 -8.11 -26.78 -13.48
C VAL A 433 -8.04 -26.69 -15.01
N PRO A 434 -8.25 -25.52 -15.65
CA PRO A 434 -8.06 -25.38 -17.10
C PRO A 434 -6.65 -25.74 -17.55
N PHE A 435 -5.62 -25.33 -16.79
CA PHE A 435 -4.24 -25.69 -17.07
C PHE A 435 -4.02 -27.21 -17.09
N SER A 436 -4.53 -27.91 -16.06
CA SER A 436 -4.42 -29.37 -15.97
C SER A 436 -5.12 -30.08 -17.12
N ILE A 437 -6.31 -29.59 -17.50
CA ILE A 437 -7.06 -30.12 -18.66
C ILE A 437 -6.24 -29.96 -19.95
N ASN A 438 -5.68 -28.78 -20.19
CA ASN A 438 -4.86 -28.52 -21.38
C ASN A 438 -3.62 -29.42 -21.43
N LEU A 439 -2.94 -29.61 -20.29
CA LEU A 439 -1.77 -30.48 -20.19
C LEU A 439 -2.12 -31.94 -20.51
N ILE A 440 -3.19 -32.47 -19.87
CA ILE A 440 -3.64 -33.85 -20.10
C ILE A 440 -4.08 -34.04 -21.57
N ALA A 441 -4.84 -33.09 -22.11
CA ALA A 441 -5.29 -33.12 -23.51
C ALA A 441 -4.11 -33.14 -24.49
N ALA A 442 -3.08 -32.33 -24.24
CA ALA A 442 -1.86 -32.33 -25.06
C ALA A 442 -1.15 -33.70 -25.04
N ILE A 443 -0.99 -34.31 -23.86
CA ILE A 443 -0.40 -35.66 -23.72
C ILE A 443 -1.20 -36.70 -24.50
N VAL A 444 -2.53 -36.67 -24.39
CA VAL A 444 -3.41 -37.61 -25.12
C VAL A 444 -3.30 -37.41 -26.63
N LEU A 445 -3.33 -36.16 -27.10
CA LEU A 445 -3.19 -35.84 -28.53
C LEU A 445 -1.85 -36.32 -29.10
N ILE A 446 -0.74 -36.14 -28.38
CA ILE A 446 0.57 -36.66 -28.79
C ILE A 446 0.54 -38.19 -28.90
N ARG A 447 -0.06 -38.89 -27.94
CA ARG A 447 -0.18 -40.36 -27.98
C ARG A 447 -1.04 -40.85 -29.15
N VAL A 448 -2.16 -40.19 -29.42
CA VAL A 448 -3.04 -40.53 -30.55
C VAL A 448 -2.32 -40.28 -31.88
N ALA A 449 -1.68 -39.12 -32.03
CA ALA A 449 -0.91 -38.77 -33.22
C ALA A 449 0.29 -39.70 -33.47
N ALA A 450 0.97 -40.16 -32.41
CA ALA A 450 2.03 -41.14 -32.52
C ALA A 450 1.48 -42.49 -33.03
N ARG A 451 0.40 -43.00 -32.44
CA ARG A 451 -0.22 -44.28 -32.88
C ARG A 451 -0.68 -44.25 -34.33
N SER A 452 -1.26 -43.14 -34.80
CA SER A 452 -1.71 -43.00 -36.18
C SER A 452 -0.58 -42.83 -37.21
N ARG A 453 0.67 -42.62 -36.78
CA ARG A 453 1.85 -42.60 -37.67
C ARG A 453 2.54 -43.96 -37.78
N PHE A 454 2.27 -44.88 -36.85
CA PHE A 454 2.83 -46.24 -36.84
C PHE A 454 1.86 -47.30 -37.37
N GLN A 455 0.63 -46.91 -37.68
CA GLN A 455 -0.33 -47.65 -38.52
C GLN A 455 -0.37 -46.99 -39.89
#